data_AF-A0A2E3KDW6-F1
#
_entry.id   AF-A0A2E3KDW6-F1
#
_cell.length_a   1.000
_cell.length_b   1.000
_cell.length_c   1.000
_cell.angle_alpha   90.00
_cell.angle_beta   90.00
_cell.angle_gamma   90.00
#
_symmetry.space_group_name_H-M   'P 1'
#
loop_
_entity.id
_entity.type
_entity.pdbx_description
1 polymer ?
#
loop_
_entity_poly.entity_id
_entity_poly.type
_entity_poly.pdbx_seq_one_letter_code
_entity_poly.pdbx_strand_id
1 'polypeptide(L)'
;MERRLILSEGASRKIGYSGFRVSNDTKLISLRKAIEAQGATLVENPSPLFQQVAFAVVDPDGNKISFGVKSSVDSKSEGLEGRLQHVVVASAGLDKMIDYYQTVLGFLPSDHVINDDGKITAAFYRSDPEHHTFAVFAAAEKAFDHLAFETPSWNYIRDWADRLASFDIPIWWGPGRHGAGNNLFFMILDPDG
;
A
#
# COMPACT_ATOMS: atom_id res chain seq x y z
N MET A 1 -15.77 -0.64 -1.18
CA MET A 1 -14.98 -0.63 -2.44
C MET A 1 -14.14 -1.90 -2.43
N GLU A 2 -14.27 -2.78 -3.42
CA GLU A 2 -13.58 -4.08 -3.40
C GLU A 2 -12.07 -3.88 -3.62
N ARG A 3 -11.26 -4.28 -2.64
CA ARG A 3 -9.79 -4.28 -2.69
C ARG A 3 -9.31 -5.72 -2.52
N ARG A 4 -8.20 -6.09 -3.15
CA ARG A 4 -7.76 -7.47 -3.30
C ARG A 4 -6.28 -7.63 -2.99
N LEU A 5 -5.93 -8.79 -2.44
CA LEU A 5 -4.58 -9.26 -2.24
C LEU A 5 -4.34 -10.45 -3.17
N ILE A 6 -3.18 -10.49 -3.84
CA ILE A 6 -2.71 -11.67 -4.56
C ILE A 6 -1.47 -12.17 -3.84
N LEU A 7 -1.49 -13.44 -3.46
CA LEU A 7 -0.33 -14.14 -2.93
C LEU A 7 0.34 -14.91 -4.07
N SER A 8 1.65 -14.79 -4.18
CA SER A 8 2.46 -15.46 -5.20
C SER A 8 3.82 -15.80 -4.63
N GLU A 9 4.43 -16.87 -5.12
CA GLU A 9 5.82 -17.19 -4.81
C GLU A 9 6.76 -16.05 -5.20
N GLY A 10 7.76 -15.76 -4.38
CA GLY A 10 8.67 -14.64 -4.58
C GLY A 10 9.81 -14.60 -3.56
N ALA A 11 10.68 -13.60 -3.70
CA ALA A 11 11.73 -13.36 -2.71
C ALA A 11 11.14 -12.77 -1.41
N SER A 12 11.65 -13.23 -0.26
CA SER A 12 11.26 -12.70 1.04
C SER A 12 11.41 -11.18 1.13
N ARG A 13 10.47 -10.52 1.82
CA ARG A 13 10.42 -9.06 2.03
C ARG A 13 10.39 -8.25 0.73
N LYS A 14 9.78 -8.80 -0.33
CA LYS A 14 9.52 -8.10 -1.60
C LYS A 14 8.03 -8.13 -1.93
N ILE A 15 7.55 -7.01 -2.43
CA ILE A 15 6.21 -6.91 -3.01
C ILE A 15 6.30 -7.15 -4.52
N GLY A 16 5.37 -7.96 -5.05
CA GLY A 16 5.27 -8.18 -6.51
C GLY A 16 4.88 -6.89 -7.25
N TYR A 17 3.81 -6.25 -6.80
CA TYR A 17 3.36 -4.93 -7.24
C TYR A 17 2.27 -4.36 -6.31
N SER A 18 2.05 -3.05 -6.35
CA SER A 18 0.87 -2.39 -5.76
C SER A 18 -0.09 -1.95 -6.87
N GLY A 19 -1.40 -2.16 -6.68
CA GLY A 19 -2.41 -1.83 -7.69
C GLY A 19 -3.36 -0.73 -7.24
N PHE A 20 -3.47 0.34 -8.03
CA PHE A 20 -4.37 1.46 -7.78
C PHE A 20 -5.45 1.54 -8.87
N ARG A 21 -6.71 1.49 -8.42
CA ARG A 21 -7.86 1.54 -9.32
C ARG A 21 -8.14 2.96 -9.78
N VAL A 22 -8.26 3.15 -11.09
CA VAL A 22 -8.74 4.39 -11.71
C VAL A 22 -10.21 4.22 -12.11
N SER A 23 -10.99 5.30 -12.05
CA SER A 23 -12.45 5.20 -12.18
C SER A 23 -12.96 4.85 -13.58
N ASN A 24 -12.21 5.20 -14.63
CA ASN A 24 -12.55 4.93 -16.03
C ASN A 24 -11.32 5.13 -16.94
N ASP A 25 -11.44 4.67 -18.18
CA ASP A 25 -10.35 4.68 -19.16
C ASP A 25 -9.90 6.10 -19.52
N THR A 26 -10.82 7.06 -19.61
CA THR A 26 -10.47 8.46 -19.89
C THR A 26 -9.52 9.03 -18.84
N LYS A 27 -9.80 8.78 -17.56
CA LYS A 27 -8.90 9.19 -16.46
C LYS A 27 -7.61 8.39 -16.45
N LEU A 28 -7.66 7.09 -16.77
CA LEU A 28 -6.47 6.24 -16.83
C LEU A 28 -5.49 6.71 -17.92
N ILE A 29 -6.00 7.03 -19.11
CA ILE A 29 -5.21 7.58 -20.22
C ILE A 29 -4.62 8.94 -19.85
N SER A 30 -5.40 9.79 -19.18
CA SER A 30 -4.93 11.10 -18.73
C SER A 30 -3.83 10.97 -17.67
N LEU A 31 -4.01 10.07 -16.71
CA LEU A 31 -3.01 9.76 -15.68
C LEU A 31 -1.72 9.23 -16.29
N ARG A 32 -1.82 8.27 -17.23
CA ARG A 32 -0.66 7.74 -17.95
C ARG A 32 0.15 8.84 -18.61
N LYS A 33 -0.50 9.73 -19.38
CA LYS A 33 0.17 10.84 -20.06
C LYS A 33 0.86 11.80 -19.08
N ALA A 34 0.21 12.10 -17.95
CA ALA A 34 0.80 12.96 -16.93
C ALA A 34 2.05 12.33 -16.31
N ILE A 35 1.98 11.05 -15.97
CA ILE A 35 3.09 10.27 -15.40
C ILE A 35 4.25 10.13 -16.41
N GLU A 36 3.96 9.83 -17.68
CA GLU A 36 4.96 9.78 -18.76
C GLU A 36 5.66 11.13 -18.95
N ALA A 37 4.91 12.24 -18.89
CA ALA A 37 5.47 13.59 -19.03
C ALA A 37 6.41 13.97 -17.87
N GLN A 38 6.26 13.34 -16.70
CA GLN A 38 7.17 13.49 -15.56
C GLN A 38 8.37 12.52 -15.62
N GLY A 39 8.53 11.76 -16.71
CA GLY A 39 9.71 10.92 -16.94
C GLY A 39 9.65 9.53 -16.31
N ALA A 40 8.47 9.07 -15.89
CA ALA A 40 8.33 7.72 -15.34
C ALA A 40 8.66 6.63 -16.38
N THR A 41 9.32 5.56 -15.93
CA THR A 41 9.56 4.38 -16.76
C THR A 41 8.32 3.49 -16.76
N LEU A 42 7.66 3.38 -17.91
CA LEU A 42 6.55 2.45 -18.09
C LEU A 42 7.04 1.02 -18.26
N VAL A 43 6.30 0.10 -17.66
CA VAL A 43 6.48 -1.35 -17.80
C VAL A 43 5.13 -2.02 -18.06
N GLU A 44 5.18 -3.28 -18.50
CA GLU A 44 3.98 -4.10 -18.66
C GLU A 44 3.26 -4.23 -17.31
N ASN A 45 1.94 -4.09 -17.32
CA ASN A 45 1.13 -4.23 -16.12
C ASN A 45 1.11 -5.70 -15.66
N PRO A 46 1.62 -6.03 -14.46
CA PRO A 46 1.58 -7.39 -13.93
C PRO A 46 0.19 -7.81 -13.40
N SER A 47 -0.73 -6.87 -13.19
CA SER A 47 -1.98 -7.15 -12.49
C SER A 47 -3.04 -7.78 -13.40
N PRO A 48 -3.56 -8.98 -13.08
CA PRO A 48 -4.68 -9.58 -13.81
C PRO A 48 -6.04 -8.96 -13.45
N LEU A 49 -6.08 -8.04 -12.48
CA LEU A 49 -7.32 -7.45 -11.93
C LEU A 49 -7.79 -6.20 -12.68
N PHE A 50 -7.05 -5.78 -13.71
CA PHE A 50 -7.37 -4.60 -14.51
C PHE A 50 -7.71 -4.95 -15.95
N GLN A 51 -8.41 -4.04 -16.62
CA GLN A 51 -8.69 -4.12 -18.05
C GLN A 51 -7.39 -3.95 -18.87
N GLN A 52 -7.44 -4.31 -20.15
CA GLN A 52 -6.26 -4.39 -21.04
C GLN A 52 -5.48 -3.07 -21.18
N VAL A 53 -6.12 -1.92 -20.97
CA VAL A 53 -5.48 -0.59 -21.08
C VAL A 53 -4.67 -0.19 -19.84
N ALA A 54 -4.59 -1.05 -18.82
CA ALA A 54 -3.78 -0.84 -17.64
C ALA A 54 -2.29 -0.71 -17.96
N PHE A 55 -1.57 0.04 -17.14
CA PHE A 55 -0.13 0.21 -17.25
C PHE A 55 0.51 0.11 -15.87
N ALA A 56 1.82 -0.10 -15.83
CA ALA A 56 2.59 -0.02 -14.61
C ALA A 56 3.82 0.88 -14.78
N VAL A 57 4.33 1.35 -13.65
CA VAL A 57 5.59 2.08 -13.54
C VAL A 57 6.48 1.46 -12.48
N VAL A 58 7.74 1.86 -12.47
CA VAL A 58 8.74 1.42 -11.50
C VAL A 58 9.22 2.64 -10.69
N ASP A 59 9.11 2.56 -9.36
CA ASP A 59 9.62 3.60 -8.47
C ASP A 59 11.17 3.55 -8.32
N PRO A 60 11.80 4.52 -7.64
CA PRO A 60 13.25 4.55 -7.45
C PRO A 60 13.84 3.31 -6.76
N ASP A 61 13.05 2.58 -5.98
CA ASP A 61 13.48 1.35 -5.30
C ASP A 61 13.21 0.10 -6.13
N GLY A 62 12.55 0.22 -7.28
CA GLY A 62 12.25 -0.89 -8.17
C GLY A 62 10.91 -1.55 -7.90
N ASN A 63 10.06 -1.00 -7.03
CA ASN A 63 8.71 -1.52 -6.82
C ASN A 63 7.84 -1.19 -8.02
N LYS A 64 6.95 -2.12 -8.39
CA LYS A 64 6.01 -1.94 -9.49
C LYS A 64 4.70 -1.37 -8.98
N ILE A 65 4.21 -0.33 -9.64
CA ILE A 65 2.94 0.31 -9.34
C ILE A 65 2.04 0.23 -10.56
N SER A 66 0.96 -0.55 -10.46
CA SER A 66 -0.03 -0.77 -11.51
C SER A 66 -1.21 0.18 -11.36
N PHE A 67 -1.62 0.80 -12.47
CA PHE A 67 -2.83 1.60 -12.56
C PHE A 67 -3.78 0.98 -13.59
N GLY A 68 -5.05 0.86 -13.24
CA GLY A 68 -6.03 0.32 -14.17
C GLY A 68 -7.47 0.48 -13.74
N VAL A 69 -8.38 0.28 -14.69
CA VAL A 69 -9.82 0.15 -14.42
C VAL A 69 -10.11 -1.30 -14.07
N LYS A 70 -10.95 -1.53 -13.05
CA LYS A 70 -11.32 -2.87 -12.57
C LYS A 70 -11.85 -3.73 -13.74
N SER A 71 -11.33 -4.96 -13.88
CA SER A 71 -11.97 -6.01 -14.67
C SER A 71 -13.14 -6.63 -13.88
N SER A 72 -14.21 -7.06 -14.55
CA SER A 72 -15.38 -7.65 -13.90
C SER A 72 -15.02 -9.00 -13.28
N VAL A 73 -14.52 -8.95 -12.06
CA VAL A 73 -14.36 -10.13 -11.22
C VAL A 73 -15.26 -9.91 -10.01
N ASP A 74 -16.23 -10.80 -9.84
CA ASP A 74 -16.98 -10.91 -8.60
C ASP A 74 -16.14 -11.73 -7.62
N SER A 75 -16.09 -11.31 -6.37
CA SER A 75 -15.61 -12.16 -5.28
C SER A 75 -16.54 -12.03 -4.09
N LYS A 76 -16.80 -13.15 -3.43
CA LYS A 76 -17.40 -13.18 -2.10
C LYS A 76 -16.27 -13.42 -1.13
N SER A 77 -16.18 -12.62 -0.07
CA SER A 77 -15.32 -12.91 1.08
C SER A 77 -16.14 -13.61 2.15
N GLU A 78 -15.57 -14.65 2.74
CA GLU A 78 -16.07 -15.27 3.97
C GLU A 78 -15.13 -14.91 5.14
N GLY A 79 -15.67 -14.86 6.36
CA GLY A 79 -14.92 -14.56 7.57
C GLY A 79 -15.19 -13.16 8.13
N LEU A 80 -14.34 -12.74 9.07
CA LEU A 80 -14.41 -11.42 9.69
C LEU A 80 -14.09 -10.32 8.66
N GLU A 81 -14.74 -9.17 8.81
CA GLU A 81 -14.50 -8.04 7.92
C GLU A 81 -13.11 -7.44 8.15
N GLY A 82 -12.31 -7.40 7.08
CA GLY A 82 -10.96 -6.84 7.07
C GLY A 82 -10.60 -6.44 5.64
N ARG A 83 -10.86 -5.18 5.27
CA ARG A 83 -10.61 -4.70 3.91
C ARG A 83 -9.17 -4.20 3.80
N LEU A 84 -8.45 -4.60 2.75
CA LEU A 84 -7.10 -4.08 2.47
C LEU A 84 -7.11 -2.53 2.48
N GLN A 85 -6.29 -1.92 3.33
CA GLN A 85 -6.23 -0.48 3.54
C GLN A 85 -5.02 0.09 2.76
N HIS A 86 -3.81 -0.16 3.24
CA HIS A 86 -2.59 0.42 2.68
C HIS A 86 -1.50 -0.61 2.52
N VAL A 87 -0.48 -0.19 1.77
CA VAL A 87 0.81 -0.85 1.67
C VAL A 87 1.90 0.12 2.12
N VAL A 88 2.89 -0.40 2.84
CA VAL A 88 4.06 0.34 3.28
C VAL A 88 5.32 -0.34 2.78
N VAL A 89 6.27 0.46 2.34
CA VAL A 89 7.61 0.00 1.94
C VAL A 89 8.67 0.72 2.77
N ALA A 90 9.80 0.06 2.96
CA ALA A 90 11.00 0.62 3.54
C ALA A 90 11.95 1.04 2.41
N SER A 91 12.65 2.16 2.57
CA SER A 91 13.55 2.72 1.55
C SER A 91 14.86 3.25 2.14
N ALA A 92 15.96 2.94 1.45
CA ALA A 92 17.27 3.56 1.68
C ALA A 92 17.42 4.94 1.01
N GLY A 93 16.47 5.33 0.16
CA GLY A 93 16.47 6.56 -0.61
C GLY A 93 15.17 7.35 -0.43
N LEU A 94 14.77 7.57 0.83
CA LEU A 94 13.46 8.15 1.18
C LEU A 94 13.14 9.44 0.41
N ASP A 95 14.08 10.37 0.28
CA ASP A 95 13.84 11.64 -0.45
C ASP A 95 13.44 11.42 -1.91
N LYS A 96 14.03 10.41 -2.57
CA LYS A 96 13.69 10.06 -3.96
C LYS A 96 12.31 9.43 -4.04
N MET A 97 11.93 8.63 -3.05
CA MET A 97 10.60 8.05 -2.96
C MET A 97 9.54 9.14 -2.73
N ILE A 98 9.83 10.10 -1.85
CA ILE A 98 8.95 11.24 -1.59
C ILE A 98 8.71 12.03 -2.88
N ASP A 99 9.77 12.44 -3.57
CA ASP A 99 9.66 13.19 -4.83
C ASP A 99 8.93 12.39 -5.91
N TYR A 100 9.22 11.09 -6.05
CA TYR A 100 8.56 10.26 -7.05
C TYR A 100 7.05 10.14 -6.80
N TYR A 101 6.63 9.82 -5.57
CA TYR A 101 5.22 9.64 -5.28
C TYR A 101 4.43 10.97 -5.32
N GLN A 102 5.06 12.09 -4.95
CA GLN A 102 4.41 13.41 -5.00
C GLN A 102 4.41 14.02 -6.41
N THR A 103 5.57 14.11 -7.03
CA THR A 103 5.78 14.87 -8.27
C THR A 103 5.44 14.04 -9.50
N VAL A 104 5.89 12.77 -9.53
CA VAL A 104 5.71 11.90 -10.70
C VAL A 104 4.33 11.25 -10.68
N LEU A 105 3.95 10.62 -9.57
CA LEU A 105 2.66 9.91 -9.47
C LEU A 105 1.49 10.81 -9.06
N GLY A 106 1.75 11.98 -8.48
CA GLY A 106 0.71 12.93 -8.08
C GLY A 106 -0.07 12.53 -6.82
N PHE A 107 0.48 11.65 -5.97
CA PHE A 107 -0.15 11.33 -4.69
C PHE A 107 -0.06 12.52 -3.74
N LEU A 108 -1.09 12.70 -2.92
CA LEU A 108 -1.16 13.81 -1.99
C LEU A 108 -0.61 13.40 -0.62
N PRO A 109 0.33 14.14 -0.02
CA PRO A 109 0.81 13.82 1.32
C PRO A 109 -0.31 13.99 2.35
N SER A 110 -0.33 13.10 3.36
CA SER A 110 -1.17 13.25 4.55
C SER A 110 -0.36 13.67 5.75
N ASP A 111 0.70 12.92 6.07
CA ASP A 111 1.60 13.14 7.20
C ASP A 111 3.05 12.95 6.77
N HIS A 112 3.95 13.70 7.39
CA HIS A 112 5.39 13.39 7.45
C HIS A 112 5.79 13.26 8.92
N VAL A 113 6.52 12.20 9.27
CA VAL A 113 7.14 12.06 10.59
C VAL A 113 8.55 12.61 10.50
N ILE A 114 8.89 13.52 11.41
CA ILE A 114 10.15 14.23 11.44
C ILE A 114 10.86 13.89 12.76
N ASN A 115 12.14 13.51 12.69
CA ASN A 115 12.96 13.27 13.88
C ASN A 115 13.50 14.57 14.49
N ASP A 116 14.22 14.47 15.62
CA ASP A 116 14.77 15.64 16.32
C ASP A 116 15.79 16.44 15.50
N ASP A 117 16.42 15.81 14.50
CA ASP A 117 17.35 16.46 13.56
C ASP A 117 16.64 17.16 12.39
N GLY A 118 15.30 17.18 12.37
CA GLY A 118 14.51 17.79 11.30
C GLY A 118 14.42 16.98 10.01
N LYS A 119 14.83 15.71 10.02
CA LYS A 119 14.75 14.82 8.85
C LYS A 119 13.45 14.04 8.84
N ILE A 120 12.85 13.90 7.65
CA ILE A 120 11.69 13.03 7.45
C ILE A 120 12.15 11.57 7.61
N THR A 121 11.42 10.81 8.42
CA THR A 121 11.66 9.37 8.64
C THR A 121 10.52 8.49 8.13
N ALA A 122 9.33 9.07 7.92
CA ALA A 122 8.21 8.41 7.29
C ALA A 122 7.35 9.42 6.53
N ALA A 123 6.84 9.02 5.35
CA ALA A 123 5.92 9.82 4.56
C ALA A 123 4.68 9.01 4.16
N PHE A 124 3.51 9.62 4.31
CA PHE A 124 2.21 8.99 4.11
C PHE A 124 1.44 9.68 2.99
N TYR A 125 0.78 8.90 2.14
CA TYR A 125 0.22 9.38 0.89
C TYR A 125 -1.20 8.88 0.62
N ARG A 126 -2.03 9.78 0.11
CA ARG A 126 -3.44 9.57 -0.23
C ARG A 126 -3.61 9.36 -1.73
N SER A 127 -4.38 8.33 -2.09
CA SER A 127 -5.00 8.19 -3.42
C SER A 127 -6.52 8.35 -3.40
N ASP A 128 -7.12 8.46 -2.21
CA ASP A 128 -8.55 8.62 -1.96
C ASP A 128 -8.75 9.36 -0.61
N PRO A 129 -9.99 9.57 -0.10
CA PRO A 129 -10.21 10.31 1.14
C PRO A 129 -9.65 9.69 2.42
N GLU A 130 -9.17 8.44 2.40
CA GLU A 130 -8.58 7.79 3.57
C GLU A 130 -7.26 8.48 3.99
N HIS A 131 -6.79 8.19 5.22
CA HIS A 131 -5.57 8.80 5.75
C HIS A 131 -4.37 8.59 4.82
N HIS A 132 -4.23 7.37 4.31
CA HIS A 132 -3.23 7.00 3.33
C HIS A 132 -3.63 5.67 2.69
N THR A 133 -3.08 5.42 1.52
CA THR A 133 -3.11 4.13 0.81
C THR A 133 -1.70 3.61 0.52
N PHE A 134 -0.70 4.49 0.61
CA PHE A 134 0.72 4.19 0.49
C PHE A 134 1.50 4.93 1.58
N ALA A 135 2.53 4.30 2.14
CA ALA A 135 3.53 4.98 2.94
C ALA A 135 4.93 4.43 2.65
N VAL A 136 5.94 5.25 2.97
CA VAL A 136 7.34 4.87 2.83
C VAL A 136 8.14 5.32 4.04
N PHE A 137 8.89 4.40 4.63
CA PHE A 137 9.69 4.61 5.84
C PHE A 137 11.19 4.59 5.51
N ALA A 138 11.97 5.44 6.16
CA ALA A 138 13.42 5.42 6.07
C ALA A 138 13.97 4.13 6.69
N ALA A 139 14.84 3.44 5.96
CA ALA A 139 15.54 2.25 6.42
C ALA A 139 16.93 2.16 5.80
N ALA A 140 17.77 1.24 6.29
CA ALA A 140 19.08 0.98 5.67
C ALA A 140 18.97 0.28 4.31
N GLU A 141 17.87 -0.44 4.07
CA GLU A 141 17.64 -1.24 2.88
C GLU A 141 16.21 -1.10 2.37
N LYS A 142 16.03 -1.32 1.07
CA LYS A 142 14.71 -1.36 0.45
C LYS A 142 14.00 -2.70 0.71
N ALA A 143 12.80 -2.64 1.25
CA ALA A 143 12.01 -3.83 1.57
C ALA A 143 10.50 -3.54 1.51
N PHE A 144 9.72 -4.60 1.34
CA PHE A 144 8.34 -4.58 1.81
C PHE A 144 8.34 -4.44 3.33
N ASP A 145 7.52 -3.53 3.86
CA ASP A 145 7.40 -3.30 5.29
C ASP A 145 6.15 -3.98 5.83
N HIS A 146 4.96 -3.54 5.42
CA HIS A 146 3.71 -4.21 5.77
C HIS A 146 2.57 -3.84 4.82
N LEU A 147 1.47 -4.57 4.96
CA LEU A 147 0.16 -4.18 4.48
C LEU A 147 -0.82 -4.19 5.66
N ALA A 148 -1.88 -3.40 5.57
CA ALA A 148 -2.87 -3.32 6.64
C ALA A 148 -4.26 -3.63 6.14
N PHE A 149 -5.09 -4.16 7.04
CA PHE A 149 -6.50 -4.37 6.82
C PHE A 149 -7.30 -3.50 7.79
N GLU A 150 -8.24 -2.74 7.26
CA GLU A 150 -9.16 -1.94 8.04
C GLU A 150 -10.36 -2.77 8.45
N THR A 151 -10.70 -2.66 9.73
CA THR A 151 -11.87 -3.29 10.34
C THR A 151 -12.95 -2.24 10.63
N PRO A 152 -14.25 -2.59 10.63
CA PRO A 152 -15.34 -1.63 10.84
C PRO A 152 -15.33 -0.88 12.17
N SER A 153 -14.73 -1.46 13.21
CA SER A 153 -14.70 -0.86 14.54
C SER A 153 -13.61 -1.44 15.43
N TRP A 154 -13.37 -0.79 16.56
CA TRP A 154 -12.48 -1.30 17.61
C TRP A 154 -12.82 -2.73 18.07
N ASN A 155 -14.12 -3.07 18.18
CA ASN A 155 -14.51 -4.40 18.59
C ASN A 155 -14.10 -5.47 17.56
N TYR A 156 -14.06 -5.11 16.27
CA TYR A 156 -13.55 -6.04 15.26
C TYR A 156 -12.03 -6.23 15.35
N ILE A 157 -11.28 -5.25 15.87
CA ILE A 157 -9.85 -5.43 16.18
C ILE A 157 -9.69 -6.52 17.25
N ARG A 158 -10.50 -6.48 18.32
CA ARG A 158 -10.54 -7.58 19.31
C ARG A 158 -10.94 -8.91 18.66
N ASP A 159 -12.01 -8.93 17.86
CA ASP A 159 -12.50 -10.17 17.24
C ASP A 159 -11.45 -10.80 16.31
N TRP A 160 -10.68 -9.98 15.60
CA TRP A 160 -9.53 -10.44 14.82
C TRP A 160 -8.41 -10.99 15.70
N ALA A 161 -8.08 -10.34 16.82
CA ALA A 161 -7.09 -10.85 17.76
C ALA A 161 -7.50 -12.22 18.34
N ASP A 162 -8.76 -12.38 18.75
CA ASP A 162 -9.29 -13.66 19.25
C ASP A 162 -9.28 -14.73 18.16
N ARG A 163 -9.61 -14.35 16.92
CA ARG A 163 -9.56 -15.26 15.76
C ARG A 163 -8.14 -15.73 15.47
N LEU A 164 -7.16 -14.85 15.48
CA LEU A 164 -5.75 -15.19 15.24
C LEU A 164 -5.18 -16.05 16.38
N ALA A 165 -5.56 -15.76 17.63
CA ALA A 165 -5.20 -16.60 18.78
C ALA A 165 -5.76 -18.02 18.65
N SER A 166 -6.96 -18.21 18.07
CA SER A 166 -7.53 -19.55 17.81
C SER A 166 -6.71 -20.39 16.81
N PHE A 167 -5.77 -19.76 16.11
CA PHE A 167 -4.81 -20.40 15.19
C PHE A 167 -3.37 -20.38 15.72
N ASP A 168 -3.17 -20.07 17.01
CA ASP A 168 -1.85 -19.92 17.63
C ASP A 168 -0.97 -18.85 16.96
N ILE A 169 -1.58 -17.83 16.34
CA ILE A 169 -0.86 -16.69 15.75
C ILE A 169 -0.77 -15.56 16.80
N PRO A 170 0.43 -15.26 17.33
CA PRO A 170 0.58 -14.24 18.35
C PRO A 170 0.52 -12.83 17.77
N ILE A 171 0.07 -11.87 18.58
CA ILE A 171 0.28 -10.44 18.28
C ILE A 171 1.77 -10.15 18.41
N TRP A 172 2.37 -9.65 17.34
CA TRP A 172 3.76 -9.26 17.29
C TRP A 172 3.99 -7.87 17.86
N TRP A 173 3.07 -6.93 17.59
CA TRP A 173 3.13 -5.57 18.12
C TRP A 173 1.75 -4.96 18.33
N GLY A 174 1.60 -4.14 19.38
CA GLY A 174 0.33 -3.56 19.80
C GLY A 174 -0.45 -4.44 20.80
N PRO A 175 -1.75 -4.19 21.01
CA PRO A 175 -2.54 -3.14 20.36
C PRO A 175 -2.12 -1.73 20.79
N GLY A 176 -2.28 -0.75 19.90
CA GLY A 176 -1.86 0.63 20.15
C GLY A 176 -2.62 1.66 19.33
N ARG A 177 -2.26 2.93 19.52
CA ARG A 177 -2.74 4.08 18.76
C ARG A 177 -1.55 4.79 18.13
N HIS A 178 -1.53 4.93 16.81
CA HIS A 178 -0.51 5.73 16.15
C HIS A 178 -0.76 7.23 16.36
N GLY A 179 0.32 8.02 16.42
CA GLY A 179 0.23 9.47 16.26
C GLY A 179 -0.21 9.84 14.85
N ALA A 180 0.59 9.44 13.85
CA ALA A 180 0.26 9.60 12.43
C ALA A 180 -1.03 8.83 12.09
N GLY A 181 -1.97 9.51 11.42
CA GLY A 181 -3.29 8.98 11.08
C GLY A 181 -4.23 8.62 12.23
N ASN A 182 -3.79 8.67 13.50
CA ASN A 182 -4.61 8.35 14.68
C ASN A 182 -5.28 6.95 14.64
N ASN A 183 -4.67 6.00 13.95
CA ASN A 183 -5.21 4.64 13.74
C ASN A 183 -5.04 3.77 14.99
N LEU A 184 -6.04 2.95 15.31
CA LEU A 184 -5.86 1.80 16.21
C LEU A 184 -5.28 0.64 15.41
N PHE A 185 -4.33 -0.07 16.00
CA PHE A 185 -3.66 -1.17 15.31
C PHE A 185 -3.24 -2.27 16.28
N PHE A 186 -3.09 -3.48 15.76
CA PHE A 186 -2.09 -4.45 16.19
C PHE A 186 -1.45 -5.02 14.91
N MET A 187 -0.31 -5.69 15.06
CA MET A 187 0.38 -6.36 13.97
C MET A 187 0.65 -7.81 14.32
N ILE A 188 0.64 -8.65 13.30
CA ILE A 188 1.14 -10.02 13.33
C ILE A 188 2.26 -10.14 12.30
N LEU A 189 3.06 -11.20 12.41
CA LEU A 189 3.89 -11.69 11.31
C LEU A 189 3.11 -12.76 10.57
N ASP A 190 3.21 -12.77 9.25
CA ASP A 190 2.68 -13.89 8.47
C ASP A 190 3.67 -15.08 8.53
N PRO A 191 3.36 -16.23 7.90
CA PRO A 191 4.26 -17.38 7.91
C PRO A 191 5.65 -17.13 7.30
N ASP A 192 5.80 -16.13 6.44
CA ASP A 192 7.04 -15.76 5.75
C ASP A 192 7.81 -14.61 6.44
N GLY A 193 7.21 -14.00 7.49
CA GLY A 193 7.82 -13.00 8.37
C GLY A 193 7.28 -11.60 8.15
#